data_AF-A0A376B119-F1
#
_entry.id   AF-A0A376B119-F1
#
_cell.length_a   1.000
_cell.length_b   1.000
_cell.length_c   1.000
_cell.angle_alpha   90.00
_cell.angle_beta   90.00
_cell.angle_gamma   90.00
#
_symmetry.space_group_name_H-M   'P 1'
#
loop_
_entity.id
_entity.type
_entity.pdbx_description
1 polymer ?
#
loop_
_entity_poly.entity_id
_entity_poly.type
_entity_poly.pdbx_seq_one_letter_code
_entity_poly.pdbx_strand_id
1 'polypeptide(L)'
;MGLKEFDFVDTWLNRPASDWSLKRISILQSKIEKYTYKLYNMNKFGRQNLSKLVPTHLILQFANESFGFNGWSSEIVSFSITDIKVANPSNDNNSTINSKDKVSHTNKIMGQESTINDCANEDQVMITVFAESKIIVTLKDGTKTDSIGFGTGTMSSKGLALAKAKKESVSNGLKWAFLNFKNLLDEHEIKIKSKFYKDGLYGTVSR
;
A
#
# COMPACT_ATOMS: atom_id res chain seq x y z
N MET A 1 -47.12 4.95 2.42
CA MET A 1 -46.29 5.82 1.57
C MET A 1 -44.87 5.71 2.12
N GLY A 2 -44.05 4.84 1.54
CA GLY A 2 -42.69 4.58 2.05
C GLY A 2 -41.80 5.78 1.74
N LEU A 3 -41.17 6.35 2.76
CA LEU A 3 -40.10 7.32 2.59
C LEU A 3 -39.00 6.60 1.80
N LYS A 4 -38.77 7.02 0.56
CA LYS A 4 -37.52 6.67 -0.13
C LYS A 4 -36.41 7.30 0.71
N GLU A 5 -35.60 6.47 1.35
CA GLU A 5 -34.29 6.88 1.83
C GLU A 5 -33.63 7.63 0.68
N PHE A 6 -33.44 8.93 0.87
CA PHE A 6 -32.57 9.68 -0.01
C PHE A 6 -31.19 9.09 0.24
N ASP A 7 -30.74 8.21 -0.66
CA ASP A 7 -29.34 7.88 -0.78
C ASP A 7 -28.62 9.20 -1.08
N PHE A 8 -28.17 9.86 -0.02
CA PHE A 8 -27.31 11.02 -0.13
C PHE A 8 -26.00 10.51 -0.68
N VAL A 9 -25.92 10.39 -2.00
CA VAL A 9 -24.67 10.18 -2.71
C VAL A 9 -23.89 11.47 -2.46
N ASP A 10 -23.10 11.45 -1.39
CA ASP A 10 -22.20 12.52 -0.97
C ASP A 10 -21.10 12.63 -2.02
N THR A 11 -21.46 13.12 -3.21
CA THR A 11 -20.53 13.39 -4.28
C THR A 11 -19.74 14.62 -3.84
N TRP A 12 -18.64 14.39 -3.13
CA TRP A 12 -17.59 15.38 -2.86
C TRP A 12 -16.99 15.98 -4.14
N LEU A 13 -17.46 15.60 -5.33
CA LEU A 13 -17.12 16.23 -6.59
C LEU A 13 -17.37 17.74 -6.49
N ASN A 14 -16.27 18.50 -6.58
CA ASN A 14 -16.22 19.96 -6.67
C ASN A 14 -16.46 20.74 -5.37
N ARG A 15 -16.58 20.08 -4.20
CA ARG A 15 -16.54 20.81 -2.92
C ARG A 15 -15.09 21.19 -2.60
N PRO A 16 -14.76 22.47 -2.35
CA PRO A 16 -13.45 22.82 -1.82
C PRO A 16 -13.24 22.15 -0.47
N ALA A 17 -12.01 21.72 -0.26
CA ALA A 17 -11.51 21.36 1.04
C ALA A 17 -11.79 22.51 2.03
N SER A 18 -12.27 22.19 3.23
CA SER A 18 -12.50 23.22 4.25
C SER A 18 -11.18 23.87 4.68
N ASP A 19 -11.24 25.11 5.17
CA ASP A 19 -10.08 25.78 5.77
C ASP A 19 -9.42 24.95 6.88
N TRP A 20 -10.24 24.20 7.64
CA TRP A 20 -9.71 23.30 8.66
C TRP A 20 -8.89 22.17 8.03
N SER A 21 -9.44 21.48 7.02
CA SER A 21 -8.73 20.38 6.35
C SER A 21 -7.45 20.87 5.69
N LEU A 22 -7.48 22.01 4.99
CA LEU A 22 -6.30 22.60 4.35
C LEU A 22 -5.18 22.86 5.35
N LYS A 23 -5.48 23.53 6.47
CA LYS A 23 -4.49 23.79 7.53
C LYS A 23 -3.87 22.50 8.05
N ARG A 24 -4.69 21.47 8.28
CA ARG A 24 -4.22 20.20 8.86
C ARG A 24 -3.47 19.33 7.84
N ILE A 25 -3.91 19.33 6.58
CA ILE A 25 -3.22 18.68 5.45
C ILE A 25 -1.84 19.33 5.27
N SER A 26 -1.73 20.65 5.34
CA SER A 26 -0.43 21.34 5.28
C SER A 26 0.51 20.94 6.42
N ILE A 27 -0.01 20.73 7.63
CA ILE A 27 0.80 20.23 8.77
C ILE A 27 1.26 18.79 8.52
N LEU A 28 0.38 17.91 8.03
CA LEU A 28 0.75 16.54 7.64
C LEU A 28 1.86 16.55 6.59
N GLN A 29 1.68 17.34 5.54
CA GLN A 29 2.62 17.44 4.43
C GLN A 29 3.99 17.94 4.91
N SER A 30 4.02 18.99 5.75
CA SER A 30 5.26 19.50 6.33
C SER A 30 6.02 18.43 7.15
N LYS A 31 5.31 17.58 7.89
CA LYS A 31 5.93 16.47 8.64
C LYS A 31 6.52 15.40 7.74
N ILE A 32 5.78 15.01 6.70
CA ILE A 32 6.24 14.06 5.69
C ILE A 32 7.49 14.61 5.01
N GLU A 33 7.44 15.86 4.55
CA GLU A 33 8.57 16.54 3.91
C GLU A 33 9.78 16.61 4.83
N LYS A 34 9.61 17.02 6.09
CA LYS A 34 10.70 17.05 7.07
C LYS A 34 11.34 15.68 7.30
N TYR A 35 10.55 14.61 7.37
CA TYR A 35 11.07 13.25 7.49
C TYR A 35 11.85 12.82 6.25
N THR A 36 11.25 13.05 5.08
CA THR A 36 11.86 12.70 3.80
C THR A 36 13.14 13.48 3.50
N TYR A 37 13.20 14.76 3.88
CA TYR A 37 14.39 15.61 3.79
C TYR A 37 15.54 15.07 4.64
N LYS A 38 15.26 14.62 5.87
CA LYS A 38 16.27 13.96 6.71
C LYS A 38 16.82 12.69 6.04
N LEU A 39 15.95 11.88 5.44
CA LEU A 39 16.38 10.67 4.72
C LEU A 39 17.29 10.98 3.52
N TYR A 40 16.95 12.02 2.76
CA TYR A 40 17.76 12.49 1.65
C TYR A 40 19.17 12.90 2.11
N ASN A 41 19.25 13.71 3.17
CA ASN A 41 20.53 14.17 3.72
C ASN A 41 21.37 13.05 4.34
N MET A 42 20.76 11.97 4.80
CA MET A 42 21.47 10.83 5.38
C MET A 42 22.06 9.88 4.32
N ASN A 43 21.91 10.17 3.02
CA ASN A 43 22.42 9.38 1.87
C ASN A 43 22.10 7.87 1.94
N LYS A 44 21.10 7.49 2.76
CA LYS A 44 20.78 6.11 3.12
C LYS A 44 20.00 5.39 2.01
N PHE A 45 19.42 6.16 1.09
CA PHE A 45 18.61 5.66 0.00
C PHE A 45 18.93 6.48 -1.25
N GLY A 46 19.34 5.80 -2.34
CA GLY A 46 19.66 6.44 -3.62
C GLY A 46 18.42 7.06 -4.31
N ARG A 47 18.38 7.04 -5.65
CA ARG A 47 17.26 7.59 -6.46
C ARG A 47 15.96 6.77 -6.34
N GLN A 48 15.39 6.68 -5.14
CA GLN A 48 14.10 6.06 -4.88
C GLN A 48 13.01 7.13 -4.83
N ASN A 49 11.78 6.77 -5.25
CA ASN A 49 10.63 7.64 -5.11
C ASN A 49 10.39 7.95 -3.62
N LEU A 50 10.40 9.23 -3.26
CA LEU A 50 10.33 9.71 -1.88
C LEU A 50 9.11 9.19 -1.10
N SER A 51 7.99 9.02 -1.80
CA SER A 51 6.75 8.43 -1.30
C SER A 51 6.87 6.95 -0.92
N LYS A 52 7.77 6.18 -1.55
CA LYS A 52 8.03 4.77 -1.19
C LYS A 52 8.81 4.65 0.11
N LEU A 53 9.61 5.65 0.47
CA LEU A 53 10.55 5.59 1.61
C LEU A 53 9.88 5.71 2.98
N VAL A 54 8.73 6.38 3.10
CA VAL A 54 8.09 6.60 4.41
C VAL A 54 7.33 5.34 4.86
N PRO A 55 7.67 4.71 6.00
CA PRO A 55 6.91 3.57 6.53
C PRO A 55 5.46 3.95 6.88
N THR A 56 4.51 3.01 6.68
CA THR A 56 3.08 3.26 6.94
C THR A 56 2.80 3.71 8.39
N HIS A 57 3.47 3.11 9.38
CA HIS A 57 3.25 3.46 10.78
C HIS A 57 3.60 4.94 11.09
N LEU A 58 4.62 5.50 10.43
CA LEU A 58 4.96 6.93 10.59
C LEU A 58 3.93 7.84 9.92
N ILE A 59 3.37 7.43 8.78
CA ILE A 59 2.27 8.17 8.15
C ILE A 59 1.06 8.21 9.08
N LEU A 60 0.71 7.09 9.72
CA LEU A 60 -0.38 7.04 10.70
C LEU A 60 -0.09 7.89 11.93
N GLN A 61 1.15 7.89 12.43
CA GLN A 61 1.56 8.77 13.53
C GLN A 61 1.40 10.24 13.14
N PHE A 62 1.94 10.64 11.97
CA PHE A 62 1.81 12.01 11.49
C PHE A 62 0.34 12.39 11.27
N ALA A 63 -0.48 11.49 10.75
CA ALA A 63 -1.92 11.70 10.61
C ALA A 63 -2.59 11.92 11.97
N ASN A 64 -2.29 11.12 12.98
CA ASN A 64 -2.84 11.29 14.32
C ASN A 64 -2.41 12.62 14.95
N GLU A 65 -1.15 13.02 14.81
CA GLU A 65 -0.68 14.31 15.31
C GLU A 65 -1.24 15.50 14.51
N SER A 66 -1.48 15.31 13.20
CA SER A 66 -1.92 16.38 12.28
C SER A 66 -3.43 16.51 12.16
N PHE A 67 -4.22 15.47 12.39
CA PHE A 67 -5.69 15.51 12.33
C PHE A 67 -6.32 15.32 13.72
N GLY A 68 -5.65 14.60 14.62
CA GLY A 68 -6.20 14.07 15.86
C GLY A 68 -6.75 12.66 15.65
N PHE A 69 -6.76 11.83 16.69
CA PHE A 69 -7.24 10.44 16.60
C PHE A 69 -8.69 10.32 16.10
N ASN A 70 -9.55 11.27 16.48
CA ASN A 70 -10.95 11.33 16.03
C ASN A 70 -11.12 12.25 14.80
N GLY A 71 -10.02 12.72 14.21
CA GLY A 71 -10.03 13.69 13.12
C GLY A 71 -10.09 13.06 11.72
N TRP A 72 -9.97 11.73 11.63
CA TRP A 72 -9.96 10.98 10.39
C TRP A 72 -10.49 9.56 10.61
N SER A 73 -10.91 8.93 9.52
CA SER A 73 -11.32 7.52 9.46
C SER A 73 -10.90 6.94 8.11
N SER A 74 -10.84 5.61 8.01
CA SER A 74 -10.55 4.92 6.75
C SER A 74 -11.47 3.73 6.54
N GLU A 75 -11.82 3.48 5.29
CA GLU A 75 -12.67 2.39 4.86
C GLU A 75 -12.02 1.60 3.72
N ILE A 76 -12.18 0.27 3.76
CA ILE A 76 -11.81 -0.61 2.65
C ILE A 76 -13.05 -0.75 1.77
N VAL A 77 -13.06 -0.07 0.63
CA VAL A 77 -14.19 -0.05 -0.31
C VAL A 77 -14.28 -1.37 -1.07
N SER A 78 -13.14 -1.88 -1.53
CA SER A 78 -13.08 -3.14 -2.24
C SER A 78 -11.75 -3.83 -2.02
N PHE A 79 -11.78 -5.15 -2.19
CA PHE A 79 -10.60 -6.01 -2.12
C PHE A 79 -10.74 -7.10 -3.18
N SER A 80 -9.70 -7.31 -3.97
CA SER A 80 -9.66 -8.34 -5.01
C SER A 80 -8.29 -9.01 -5.06
N ILE A 81 -8.28 -10.28 -5.45
CA ILE A 81 -7.05 -11.01 -5.75
C ILE A 81 -6.83 -10.87 -7.25
N THR A 82 -5.72 -10.25 -7.63
CA THR A 82 -5.41 -9.97 -9.03
C THR A 82 -4.81 -11.21 -9.71
N ASP A 83 -3.91 -11.92 -9.02
CA ASP A 83 -3.20 -13.08 -9.59
C ASP A 83 -2.70 -14.02 -8.49
N ILE A 84 -2.54 -15.31 -8.82
CA ILE A 84 -1.94 -16.33 -7.96
C ILE A 84 -0.97 -17.16 -8.80
N LYS A 85 0.32 -17.13 -8.43
CA LYS A 85 1.39 -17.91 -9.08
C LYS A 85 1.86 -19.02 -8.16
N VAL A 86 2.03 -20.21 -8.72
CA VAL A 86 2.55 -21.38 -8.02
C VAL A 86 3.88 -21.74 -8.66
N ALA A 87 4.98 -21.60 -7.91
CA ALA A 87 6.30 -21.99 -8.36
C ALA A 87 6.57 -23.43 -7.88
N ASN A 88 6.63 -24.36 -8.85
CA ASN A 88 7.10 -25.72 -8.58
C ASN A 88 8.63 -25.76 -8.77
N PRO A 89 9.38 -26.37 -7.84
CA PRO A 89 10.85 -26.46 -7.90
C PRO A 89 11.40 -27.21 -9.12
N SER A 90 10.57 -27.98 -9.83
CA SER A 90 10.98 -28.89 -10.88
C SER A 90 10.31 -28.56 -12.23
N ASN A 91 10.79 -27.50 -12.90
CA ASN A 91 10.65 -27.42 -14.37
C ASN A 91 11.70 -26.52 -15.06
N ASP A 92 12.98 -26.81 -14.84
CA ASP A 92 14.07 -26.37 -15.71
C ASP A 92 14.75 -27.60 -16.34
N ASN A 93 14.12 -28.17 -17.38
CA ASN A 93 14.78 -29.12 -18.27
C ASN A 93 14.83 -28.53 -19.68
N ASN A 94 15.77 -27.59 -19.89
CA ASN A 94 16.30 -27.26 -21.21
C ASN A 94 17.73 -26.73 -21.08
N SER A 95 18.71 -27.64 -20.94
CA SER A 95 20.05 -27.44 -21.49
C SER A 95 20.87 -28.74 -21.53
N THR A 96 21.06 -29.23 -22.76
CA THR A 96 22.33 -29.76 -23.30
C THR A 96 22.90 -31.06 -22.73
N ILE A 97 22.66 -32.13 -23.50
CA ILE A 97 23.46 -33.35 -23.60
C ILE A 97 24.95 -33.01 -23.79
N ASN A 98 25.83 -33.47 -22.89
CA ASN A 98 27.06 -34.21 -23.23
C ASN A 98 27.96 -34.52 -22.02
N SER A 99 28.64 -35.67 -22.14
CA SER A 99 29.91 -36.09 -21.49
C SER A 99 29.83 -37.00 -20.26
N LYS A 100 29.90 -38.31 -20.54
CA LYS A 100 30.81 -39.32 -19.95
C LYS A 100 31.62 -38.90 -18.71
N ASP A 101 31.49 -39.64 -17.60
CA ASP A 101 32.54 -40.56 -17.10
C ASP A 101 32.33 -41.01 -15.63
N LYS A 102 32.56 -42.32 -15.43
CA LYS A 102 33.22 -43.00 -14.29
C LYS A 102 32.49 -43.35 -12.98
N VAL A 103 32.50 -44.67 -12.78
CA VAL A 103 32.22 -45.57 -11.64
C VAL A 103 33.17 -45.38 -10.44
N SER A 104 32.68 -45.56 -9.19
CA SER A 104 33.34 -46.27 -8.04
C SER A 104 32.37 -46.32 -6.82
N HIS A 105 31.90 -47.49 -6.31
CA HIS A 105 32.44 -48.30 -5.19
C HIS A 105 32.78 -47.46 -3.92
N THR A 106 32.41 -47.71 -2.65
CA THR A 106 31.94 -48.90 -1.86
C THR A 106 31.57 -48.45 -0.41
N ASN A 107 30.79 -49.31 0.27
CA ASN A 107 30.34 -49.37 1.69
C ASN A 107 31.23 -48.83 2.83
N LYS A 108 30.63 -48.27 3.91
CA LYS A 108 30.85 -48.67 5.33
C LYS A 108 29.84 -48.06 6.33
N ILE A 109 29.63 -48.78 7.43
CA ILE A 109 28.52 -48.79 8.40
C ILE A 109 28.86 -48.09 9.75
N MET A 110 27.82 -47.51 10.37
CA MET A 110 27.54 -47.18 11.79
C MET A 110 28.40 -46.22 12.63
N GLY A 111 27.69 -45.28 13.25
CA GLY A 111 27.74 -45.06 14.70
C GLY A 111 28.16 -43.65 15.12
N GLN A 112 27.20 -42.78 15.40
CA GLN A 112 27.19 -41.86 16.55
C GLN A 112 25.92 -40.99 16.55
N GLU A 113 25.18 -41.04 17.67
CA GLU A 113 24.08 -40.14 17.99
C GLU A 113 24.57 -38.69 17.96
N SER A 114 24.09 -37.95 16.98
CA SER A 114 24.03 -36.50 17.03
C SER A 114 22.55 -36.13 17.07
N THR A 115 22.17 -35.22 17.96
CA THR A 115 20.88 -34.52 17.89
C THR A 115 20.90 -33.70 16.61
N ILE A 116 20.45 -34.35 15.54
CA ILE A 116 20.31 -33.80 14.21
C ILE A 116 19.13 -32.82 14.26
N ASN A 117 19.43 -31.52 14.30
CA ASN A 117 18.52 -30.45 13.87
C ASN A 117 18.56 -30.31 12.34
N ASP A 118 18.46 -31.43 11.63
CA ASP A 118 18.29 -31.41 10.18
C ASP A 118 16.83 -31.66 9.86
N CYS A 119 16.12 -30.58 9.55
CA CYS A 119 15.01 -30.62 8.61
C CYS A 119 15.19 -29.51 7.59
N ALA A 120 16.36 -29.47 6.94
CA ALA A 120 16.48 -28.89 5.62
C ALA A 120 15.98 -29.96 4.62
N ASN A 121 14.70 -29.90 4.27
CA ASN A 121 13.99 -30.67 3.24
C ASN A 121 12.61 -29.97 3.11
N GLU A 122 12.11 -29.49 1.97
CA GLU A 122 11.99 -30.07 0.63
C GLU A 122 11.84 -28.93 -0.38
N ASP A 123 11.89 -29.27 -1.66
CA ASP A 123 11.18 -28.65 -2.79
C ASP A 123 9.76 -28.11 -2.44
N GLN A 124 9.68 -27.08 -1.59
CA GLN A 124 8.42 -26.50 -1.14
C GLN A 124 7.86 -25.62 -2.25
N VAL A 125 6.69 -26.02 -2.74
CA VAL A 125 5.88 -25.22 -3.65
C VAL A 125 5.62 -23.86 -3.01
N MET A 126 6.16 -22.80 -3.62
CA MET A 126 5.95 -21.45 -3.15
C MET A 126 4.76 -20.85 -3.89
N ILE A 127 3.77 -20.38 -3.12
CA ILE A 127 2.58 -19.72 -3.64
C ILE A 127 2.76 -18.23 -3.47
N THR A 128 2.71 -17.50 -4.59
CA THR A 128 2.71 -16.04 -4.62
C THR A 128 1.31 -15.54 -4.94
N VAL A 129 0.74 -14.74 -4.05
CA VAL A 129 -0.57 -14.10 -4.22
C VAL A 129 -0.37 -12.60 -4.41
N PHE A 130 -1.02 -12.03 -5.42
CA PHE A 130 -1.11 -10.60 -5.66
C PHE A 130 -2.51 -10.12 -5.32
N ALA A 131 -2.60 -9.05 -4.54
CA ALA A 131 -3.86 -8.48 -4.10
C ALA A 131 -3.93 -6.97 -4.32
N GLU A 132 -5.13 -6.50 -4.59
CA GLU A 132 -5.49 -5.10 -4.77
C GLU A 132 -6.58 -4.72 -3.76
N SER A 133 -6.48 -3.52 -3.19
CA SER A 133 -7.49 -2.97 -2.30
C SER A 133 -7.75 -1.51 -2.62
N LYS A 134 -9.02 -1.10 -2.66
CA LYS A 134 -9.40 0.31 -2.75
C LYS A 134 -9.68 0.85 -1.35
N ILE A 135 -8.98 1.90 -0.97
CA ILE A 135 -9.10 2.54 0.34
C ILE A 135 -9.61 3.96 0.17
N ILE A 136 -10.51 4.37 1.06
CA ILE A 136 -10.92 5.76 1.22
C ILE A 136 -10.52 6.23 2.61
N VAL A 137 -9.94 7.43 2.70
CA VAL A 137 -9.71 8.14 3.97
C VAL A 137 -10.64 9.34 3.99
N THR A 138 -11.38 9.49 5.09
CA THR A 138 -12.33 10.60 5.30
C THR A 138 -11.93 11.39 6.54
N LEU A 139 -11.73 12.71 6.38
CA LEU A 139 -11.49 13.64 7.48
C LEU A 139 -12.81 14.03 8.16
N LYS A 140 -12.73 14.59 9.37
CA LYS A 140 -13.92 14.92 10.18
C LYS A 140 -14.87 15.95 9.54
N ASP A 141 -14.37 16.78 8.63
CA ASP A 141 -15.16 17.76 7.87
C ASP A 141 -15.80 17.14 6.62
N GLY A 142 -15.58 15.84 6.44
CA GLY A 142 -16.00 15.00 5.34
C GLY A 142 -15.04 14.98 4.16
N THR A 143 -13.95 15.77 4.16
CA THR A 143 -12.98 15.78 3.05
C THR A 143 -12.41 14.37 2.83
N LYS A 144 -12.48 13.85 1.60
CA LYS A 144 -12.07 12.47 1.28
C LYS A 144 -10.90 12.42 0.32
N THR A 145 -10.08 11.38 0.46
CA THR A 145 -9.14 10.93 -0.56
C THR A 145 -9.31 9.44 -0.77
N ASP A 146 -9.17 8.99 -2.01
CA ASP A 146 -9.15 7.58 -2.35
C ASP A 146 -7.79 7.15 -2.92
N SER A 147 -7.51 5.86 -2.81
CA SER A 147 -6.31 5.25 -3.37
C SER A 147 -6.51 3.77 -3.62
N ILE A 148 -5.58 3.21 -4.40
CA ILE A 148 -5.46 1.78 -4.64
C ILE A 148 -4.14 1.31 -4.02
N GLY A 149 -4.21 0.23 -3.26
CA GLY A 149 -3.08 -0.42 -2.62
C GLY A 149 -2.84 -1.81 -3.18
N PHE A 150 -1.59 -2.12 -3.48
CA PHE A 150 -1.15 -3.43 -3.97
C PHE A 150 -0.34 -4.16 -2.89
N GLY A 151 -0.49 -5.47 -2.80
CA GLY A 151 0.25 -6.31 -1.85
C GLY A 151 0.61 -7.66 -2.44
N THR A 152 1.72 -8.23 -1.95
CA THR A 152 2.27 -9.48 -2.46
C THR A 152 2.64 -10.41 -1.30
N GLY A 153 2.09 -11.62 -1.33
CA GLY A 153 2.39 -12.65 -0.34
C GLY A 153 2.99 -13.88 -1.00
N THR A 154 4.28 -14.13 -0.78
CA THR A 154 4.96 -15.36 -1.23
C THR A 154 5.24 -16.25 -0.02
N MET A 155 4.50 -17.35 0.11
CA MET A 155 4.58 -18.30 1.22
C MET A 155 4.31 -19.73 0.74
N SER A 156 4.72 -20.74 1.49
CA SER A 156 4.40 -22.15 1.21
C SER A 156 2.91 -22.47 1.39
N SER A 157 2.23 -21.81 2.33
CA SER A 157 0.78 -21.96 2.55
C SER A 157 -0.03 -20.87 1.82
N LYS A 158 -1.04 -21.29 1.04
CA LYS A 158 -1.98 -20.40 0.34
C LYS A 158 -2.69 -19.43 1.29
N GLY A 159 -3.10 -19.90 2.47
CA GLY A 159 -3.79 -19.07 3.46
C GLY A 159 -2.89 -17.97 4.03
N LEU A 160 -1.64 -18.30 4.32
CA LEU A 160 -0.64 -17.33 4.80
C LEU A 160 -0.26 -16.32 3.71
N ALA A 161 -0.08 -16.78 2.47
CA ALA A 161 0.19 -15.93 1.32
C ALA A 161 -0.93 -14.89 1.13
N LEU A 162 -2.20 -15.33 1.15
CA LEU A 162 -3.37 -14.46 1.02
C LEU A 162 -3.46 -13.46 2.19
N ALA A 163 -3.28 -13.91 3.43
CA ALA A 163 -3.32 -13.03 4.60
C ALA A 163 -2.23 -11.95 4.53
N LYS A 164 -1.02 -12.30 4.09
CA LYS A 164 0.07 -11.35 3.89
C LYS A 164 -0.25 -10.36 2.77
N ALA A 165 -0.62 -10.85 1.59
CA ALA A 165 -0.95 -10.01 0.43
C ALA A 165 -2.07 -9.01 0.78
N LYS A 166 -3.12 -9.47 1.48
CA LYS A 166 -4.21 -8.63 1.96
C LYS A 166 -3.73 -7.53 2.91
N LYS A 167 -2.98 -7.90 3.96
CA LYS A 167 -2.45 -6.92 4.93
C LYS A 167 -1.56 -5.88 4.26
N GLU A 168 -0.70 -6.30 3.35
CA GLU A 168 0.18 -5.40 2.61
C GLU A 168 -0.61 -4.48 1.67
N SER A 169 -1.58 -5.03 0.92
CA SER A 169 -2.41 -4.23 0.01
C SER A 169 -3.15 -3.12 0.76
N VAL A 170 -3.76 -3.42 1.90
CA VAL A 170 -4.49 -2.45 2.72
C VAL A 170 -3.54 -1.42 3.33
N SER A 171 -2.40 -1.86 3.88
CA SER A 171 -1.39 -0.95 4.45
C SER A 171 -0.85 0.03 3.41
N ASN A 172 -0.57 -0.46 2.20
CA ASN A 172 -0.13 0.37 1.09
C ASN A 172 -1.26 1.30 0.65
N GLY A 173 -2.48 0.81 0.44
CA GLY A 173 -3.62 1.65 0.07
C GLY A 173 -3.80 2.80 1.06
N LEU A 174 -3.81 2.51 2.36
CA LEU A 174 -3.93 3.51 3.42
C LEU A 174 -2.81 4.55 3.36
N LYS A 175 -1.56 4.12 3.24
CA LYS A 175 -0.41 5.02 3.07
C LYS A 175 -0.59 5.95 1.87
N TRP A 176 -0.97 5.41 0.71
CA TRP A 176 -1.15 6.19 -0.51
C TRP A 176 -2.35 7.15 -0.42
N ALA A 177 -3.43 6.76 0.28
CA ALA A 177 -4.58 7.64 0.51
C ALA A 177 -4.19 8.90 1.30
N PHE A 178 -3.33 8.76 2.31
CA PHE A 178 -2.79 9.90 3.04
C PHE A 178 -1.86 10.77 2.20
N LEU A 179 -1.03 10.16 1.34
CA LEU A 179 -0.15 10.93 0.45
C LEU A 179 -0.94 11.69 -0.62
N ASN A 180 -2.10 11.18 -1.03
CA ASN A 180 -2.98 11.83 -2.00
C ASN A 180 -3.60 13.15 -1.49
N PHE A 181 -3.57 13.44 -0.18
CA PHE A 181 -3.98 14.76 0.33
C PHE A 181 -3.13 15.90 -0.24
N LYS A 182 -1.89 15.62 -0.67
CA LYS A 182 -1.07 16.61 -1.38
C LYS A 182 -1.75 17.07 -2.67
N ASN A 183 -2.29 16.14 -3.47
CA ASN A 183 -2.96 16.47 -4.72
C ASN A 183 -4.18 17.38 -4.48
N LEU A 184 -4.88 17.16 -3.37
CA LEU A 184 -6.00 17.99 -2.95
C LEU A 184 -5.58 19.42 -2.57
N LEU A 185 -4.42 19.57 -1.92
CA LEU A 185 -3.84 20.89 -1.61
C LEU A 185 -3.45 21.63 -2.90
N ASP A 186 -2.78 20.93 -3.83
CA ASP A 186 -2.35 21.46 -5.12
C ASP A 186 -3.58 21.90 -5.97
N GLU A 187 -4.63 21.06 -6.02
CA GLU A 187 -5.88 21.37 -6.71
C GLU A 187 -6.57 22.62 -6.13
N HIS A 188 -6.58 22.75 -4.80
CA HIS A 188 -7.15 23.91 -4.13
C HIS A 188 -6.42 25.20 -4.50
N GLU A 189 -5.07 25.18 -4.53
CA GLU A 189 -4.26 26.33 -4.92
C GLU A 189 -4.52 26.75 -6.38
N ILE A 190 -4.62 25.77 -7.30
CA ILE A 190 -4.95 26.02 -8.70
C ILE A 190 -6.35 26.64 -8.84
N LYS A 191 -7.34 26.16 -8.08
CA LYS A 191 -8.71 26.71 -8.08
C LYS A 191 -8.76 28.15 -7.55
N ILE A 192 -7.95 28.50 -6.55
CA ILE A 192 -7.80 29.89 -6.10
C ILE A 192 -7.20 30.75 -7.20
N LYS A 193 -6.07 30.31 -7.80
CA LYS A 193 -5.36 31.07 -8.84
C LYS A 193 -6.23 31.32 -10.08
N SER A 194 -7.07 30.35 -10.43
CA SER A 194 -8.02 30.44 -11.55
C SER A 194 -9.31 31.22 -11.22
N LYS A 195 -9.44 31.80 -10.01
CA LYS A 195 -10.67 32.46 -9.53
C LYS A 195 -11.92 31.58 -9.68
N PHE A 196 -11.74 30.26 -9.52
CA PHE A 196 -12.83 29.28 -9.64
C PHE A 196 -13.91 29.48 -8.57
N TYR A 197 -13.50 29.91 -7.37
CA TYR A 197 -14.41 30.29 -6.30
C TYR A 197 -14.82 31.76 -6.51
N LYS A 198 -16.07 32.01 -6.90
CA LYS A 198 -16.66 33.35 -6.97
C LYS A 198 -17.50 33.60 -5.73
N ASP A 199 -17.22 34.66 -4.99
CA ASP A 199 -18.07 35.19 -3.90
C ASP A 199 -18.52 34.16 -2.85
N GLY A 200 -17.66 33.19 -2.53
CA GLY A 200 -17.98 32.12 -1.56
C GLY A 200 -18.95 31.05 -2.05
N LEU A 201 -19.44 31.16 -3.30
CA LEU A 201 -20.17 30.10 -3.99
C LEU A 201 -19.23 29.29 -4.90
N TYR A 202 -19.43 27.98 -4.90
CA TYR A 202 -18.70 27.07 -5.78
C TYR A 202 -19.09 27.34 -7.21
N GLY A 203 -18.09 27.52 -8.09
CA GLY A 203 -18.31 27.79 -9.50
C GLY A 203 -19.18 26.70 -10.11
N THR A 204 -20.46 27.00 -10.33
CA THR A 204 -21.24 26.26 -11.30
C THR A 204 -20.53 26.47 -12.63
N VAL A 205 -20.03 25.39 -13.23
CA VAL A 205 -19.54 25.45 -14.60
C VAL A 205 -20.72 25.97 -15.43
N SER A 206 -20.68 27.24 -15.82
CA SER A 206 -21.61 27.79 -16.78
C SER A 206 -21.38 27.01 -18.08
N ARG A 207 -22.30 26.10 -18.35
CA ARG A 207 -22.34 25.29 -19.56
C ARG A 207 -22.73 26.16 -20.74
#